data_AF-A0A2Z2MFF4-F1
#
_entry.id   AF-A0A2Z2MFF4-F1
#
_cell.length_a   1.000
_cell.length_b   1.000
_cell.length_c   1.000
_cell.angle_alpha   90.00
_cell.angle_beta   90.00
_cell.angle_gamma   90.00
#
_symmetry.space_group_name_H-M   'P 1'
#
loop_
_entity.id
_entity.type
_entity.pdbx_description
1 polymer ?
#
loop_
_entity_poly.entity_id
_entity_poly.type
_entity_poly.pdbx_seq_one_letter_code
_entity_poly.pdbx_strand_id
1 'polypeptide(L)'
;MKILFLSADEFEDLELIYPLHRLREEGHEVYVASFKRGKITGKHGYTVEAQLSFDEVDPDEFDALVLPGGKAPERVRLNEKAVSIAKKMFEDGKPVASICHGPQILISAGVLRGRKGTSYAAIRDDVKNAGAEWVDEEVVVDGNWVSSRHPGDLYAWMREFVRLLR
;
A
#
# COMPACT_ATOMS: atom_id res chain seq x y z
N MET A 1 -4.65 16.32 -3.70
CA MET A 1 -3.66 15.30 -4.11
C MET A 1 -4.36 14.12 -4.72
N LYS A 2 -3.68 13.45 -5.66
CA LYS A 2 -4.09 12.19 -6.29
C LYS A 2 -3.36 11.03 -5.61
N ILE A 3 -4.11 10.11 -5.03
CA ILE A 3 -3.57 8.99 -4.26
C ILE A 3 -3.89 7.69 -4.98
N LEU A 4 -2.84 6.92 -5.27
CA LEU A 4 -2.93 5.63 -5.93
C LEU A 4 -3.02 4.51 -4.90
N PHE A 5 -3.89 3.54 -5.16
CA PHE A 5 -3.93 2.25 -4.49
C PHE A 5 -3.52 1.18 -5.49
N LEU A 6 -2.57 0.31 -5.11
CA LEU A 6 -2.29 -0.92 -5.85
C LEU A 6 -2.94 -2.08 -5.11
N SER A 7 -3.91 -2.73 -5.75
CA SER A 7 -4.64 -3.85 -5.15
C SER A 7 -5.10 -4.84 -6.22
N ALA A 8 -5.74 -5.93 -5.80
CA ALA A 8 -6.30 -6.97 -6.65
C ALA A 8 -7.40 -7.72 -5.89
N ASP A 9 -8.02 -8.73 -6.50
CA ASP A 9 -8.91 -9.65 -5.78
C ASP A 9 -8.23 -10.28 -4.55
N GLU A 10 -9.04 -10.60 -3.55
CA GLU A 10 -8.62 -11.08 -2.22
C GLU A 10 -7.81 -10.05 -1.42
N PHE A 11 -8.05 -8.76 -1.63
CA PHE A 11 -7.58 -7.71 -0.73
C PHE A 11 -8.25 -7.84 0.65
N GLU A 12 -7.58 -7.35 1.70
CA GLU A 12 -8.20 -7.22 3.02
C GLU A 12 -9.15 -6.02 3.01
N ASP A 13 -10.45 -6.30 3.19
CA ASP A 13 -11.54 -5.39 2.89
C ASP A 13 -11.40 -4.07 3.66
N LEU A 14 -11.12 -4.14 4.97
CA LEU A 14 -10.96 -2.95 5.81
C LEU A 14 -9.69 -2.18 5.48
N GLU A 15 -8.61 -2.86 5.09
CA GLU A 15 -7.34 -2.22 4.75
C GLU A 15 -7.36 -1.46 3.43
N LEU A 16 -8.35 -1.70 2.57
CA LEU A 16 -8.62 -0.90 1.38
C LEU A 16 -9.71 0.14 1.62
N ILE A 17 -10.83 -0.24 2.23
CA ILE A 17 -12.00 0.63 2.38
C ILE A 17 -11.74 1.76 3.37
N TYR A 18 -11.10 1.47 4.50
CA TYR A 18 -10.80 2.47 5.53
C TYR A 18 -9.95 3.64 5.00
N PRO A 19 -8.74 3.43 4.44
CA PRO A 19 -7.94 4.52 3.89
C PRO A 19 -8.63 5.20 2.70
N LEU A 20 -9.40 4.47 1.88
CA LEU A 20 -10.14 5.07 0.76
C LEU A 20 -11.13 6.16 1.25
N HIS A 21 -11.90 5.88 2.30
CA HIS A 21 -12.79 6.88 2.89
C HIS A 21 -12.03 7.97 3.67
N ARG A 22 -11.04 7.57 4.46
CA ARG A 22 -10.26 8.50 5.30
C ARG A 22 -9.51 9.55 4.48
N LEU A 23 -9.03 9.19 3.29
CA LEU A 23 -8.32 10.13 2.41
C LEU A 23 -9.27 11.03 1.62
N ARG A 24 -10.45 10.51 1.24
CA ARG A 24 -11.53 11.34 0.65
C ARG A 24 -12.04 12.40 1.62
N GLU A 25 -12.04 12.11 2.92
CA GLU A 25 -12.42 13.05 3.98
C GLU A 25 -11.52 14.30 3.98
N GLU A 26 -10.23 14.17 3.66
CA GLU A 26 -9.30 15.30 3.52
C GLU A 26 -9.37 15.98 2.13
N GLY A 27 -10.34 15.60 1.28
CA GLY A 27 -10.51 16.16 -0.06
C GLY A 27 -9.52 15.64 -1.12
N HIS A 28 -8.85 14.51 -0.86
CA HIS A 28 -7.97 13.89 -1.85
C HIS A 28 -8.75 13.08 -2.89
N GLU A 29 -8.24 13.07 -4.12
CA GLU A 29 -8.70 12.19 -5.20
C GLU A 29 -8.04 10.82 -5.02
N VAL A 30 -8.83 9.75 -4.94
CA VAL A 30 -8.33 8.38 -4.70
C VAL A 30 -8.63 7.48 -5.89
N TYR A 31 -7.62 6.73 -6.32
CA TYR A 31 -7.67 5.86 -7.49
C TYR A 31 -7.21 4.46 -7.11
N VAL A 32 -8.00 3.45 -7.48
CA VAL A 32 -7.64 2.04 -7.32
C VAL A 32 -7.20 1.49 -8.67
N ALA A 33 -5.96 1.00 -8.72
CA ALA A 33 -5.43 0.26 -9.85
C ALA A 33 -5.32 -1.23 -9.53
N SER A 34 -5.64 -2.06 -10.54
CA SER A 34 -5.60 -3.52 -10.49
C SER A 34 -5.09 -4.09 -11.82
N PHE A 35 -5.12 -5.41 -12.02
CA PHE A 35 -4.73 -6.05 -13.28
C PHE A 35 -5.55 -5.57 -14.48
N LYS A 36 -6.80 -5.17 -14.25
CA LYS A 36 -7.72 -4.62 -15.26
C LYS A 36 -8.68 -3.67 -14.57
N ARG A 37 -9.29 -2.78 -15.36
CA ARG A 37 -10.46 -2.00 -14.91
C ARG A 37 -11.61 -2.92 -14.52
N GLY A 38 -12.48 -2.43 -13.65
CA GLY A 38 -13.66 -3.15 -13.20
C GLY A 38 -13.59 -3.54 -11.73
N LYS A 39 -14.56 -4.34 -11.33
CA LYS A 39 -14.75 -4.77 -9.95
C LYS A 39 -13.67 -5.76 -9.48
N ILE A 40 -13.05 -5.47 -8.35
CA ILE A 40 -12.28 -6.40 -7.52
C ILE A 40 -13.06 -6.74 -6.24
N THR A 41 -12.89 -7.95 -5.73
CA THR A 41 -13.60 -8.46 -4.53
C THR A 41 -12.62 -8.78 -3.41
N GLY A 42 -12.91 -8.28 -2.21
CA GLY A 42 -12.14 -8.51 -1.00
C GLY A 42 -12.42 -9.88 -0.38
N LYS A 43 -11.57 -10.29 0.55
CA LYS A 43 -11.67 -11.58 1.27
C LYS A 43 -13.00 -11.78 1.98
N HIS A 44 -13.64 -10.70 2.40
CA HIS A 44 -14.90 -10.67 3.13
C HIS A 44 -16.10 -10.29 2.25
N GLY A 45 -15.90 -10.26 0.92
CA GLY A 45 -16.96 -10.09 -0.06
C GLY A 45 -17.32 -8.64 -0.38
N TYR A 46 -16.62 -7.64 0.18
CA TYR A 46 -16.79 -6.27 -0.29
C TYR A 46 -16.19 -6.10 -1.68
N THR A 47 -16.75 -5.15 -2.42
CA THR A 47 -16.41 -5.00 -3.83
C THR A 47 -16.08 -3.55 -4.11
N VAL A 48 -14.96 -3.31 -4.78
CA VAL A 48 -14.51 -1.97 -5.15
C VAL A 48 -14.20 -1.93 -6.63
N GLU A 49 -14.54 -0.81 -7.26
CA GLU A 49 -14.23 -0.56 -8.66
C GLU A 49 -12.77 -0.12 -8.79
N ALA A 50 -11.97 -0.87 -9.55
CA ALA A 50 -10.65 -0.44 -10.00
C ALA A 50 -10.83 0.48 -11.23
N GLN A 51 -10.51 1.76 -11.06
CA GLN A 51 -10.67 2.78 -12.10
C GLN A 51 -9.60 2.67 -13.19
N LEU A 52 -8.47 2.04 -12.89
CA LEU A 52 -7.31 1.90 -13.77
C LEU A 52 -6.81 0.45 -13.78
N SER A 53 -6.26 0.00 -14.90
CA SER A 53 -5.31 -1.11 -14.90
C SER A 53 -3.92 -0.63 -14.50
N PHE A 54 -3.04 -1.53 -14.06
CA PHE A 54 -1.64 -1.19 -13.80
C PHE A 54 -0.94 -0.58 -15.02
N ASP A 55 -1.27 -1.03 -16.22
CA ASP A 55 -0.67 -0.55 -17.48
C ASP A 55 -1.07 0.90 -17.81
N GLU A 56 -2.22 1.36 -17.31
CA GLU A 56 -2.71 2.72 -17.50
C GLU A 56 -2.11 3.72 -16.50
N VAL A 57 -1.42 3.24 -15.46
CA VAL A 57 -0.85 4.12 -14.43
C VAL A 57 0.44 4.75 -14.92
N ASP A 58 0.44 6.08 -14.99
CA ASP A 58 1.66 6.89 -14.95
C ASP A 58 1.94 7.29 -13.49
N PRO A 59 3.02 6.78 -12.85
CA PRO A 59 3.34 7.11 -11.46
C PRO A 59 3.63 8.59 -11.22
N ASP A 60 3.94 9.38 -12.26
CA ASP A 60 4.18 10.82 -12.13
C ASP A 60 2.90 11.63 -11.92
N GLU A 61 1.73 11.08 -12.28
CA GLU A 61 0.43 11.72 -12.06
C GLU A 61 -0.12 11.58 -10.62
N PHE A 62 0.54 10.79 -9.78
CA PHE A 62 0.09 10.51 -8.41
C PHE A 62 1.04 11.09 -7.38
N ASP A 63 0.48 11.64 -6.31
CA ASP A 63 1.23 12.30 -5.24
C ASP A 63 1.62 11.31 -4.13
N ALA A 64 0.84 10.24 -3.94
CA ALA A 64 1.05 9.27 -2.86
C ALA A 64 0.54 7.87 -3.22
N LEU A 65 1.03 6.86 -2.51
CA LEU A 65 0.74 5.43 -2.74
C LEU A 65 0.20 4.76 -1.47
N VAL A 66 -0.81 3.90 -1.63
CA VAL A 66 -1.35 3.05 -0.56
C VAL A 66 -1.34 1.59 -1.00
N LEU A 67 -0.85 0.71 -0.12
CA LEU A 67 -0.68 -0.73 -0.33
C LEU A 67 -1.44 -1.50 0.76
N PRO A 68 -2.72 -1.82 0.54
CA PRO A 68 -3.50 -2.71 1.40
C PRO A 68 -2.90 -4.13 1.45
N GLY A 69 -3.24 -4.89 2.49
CA GLY A 69 -2.90 -6.30 2.61
C GLY A 69 -3.96 -7.24 2.04
N GLY A 70 -4.14 -8.38 2.69
CA GLY A 70 -4.86 -9.54 2.17
C GLY A 70 -3.95 -10.46 1.37
N LYS A 71 -4.53 -11.26 0.46
CA LYS A 71 -3.76 -12.10 -0.48
C LYS A 71 -3.43 -11.35 -1.79
N ALA A 72 -4.06 -10.20 -2.02
CA ALA A 72 -3.81 -9.38 -3.21
C ALA A 72 -2.31 -9.06 -3.44
N PRO A 73 -1.52 -8.64 -2.41
CA PRO A 73 -0.11 -8.29 -2.61
C PRO A 73 0.75 -9.41 -3.23
N GLU A 74 0.47 -10.68 -2.91
CA GLU A 74 1.20 -11.82 -3.50
C GLU A 74 1.01 -11.94 -5.02
N ARG A 75 -0.13 -11.50 -5.54
CA ARG A 75 -0.39 -11.46 -6.98
C ARG A 75 0.18 -10.18 -7.59
N VAL A 76 -0.06 -9.04 -6.94
CA VAL A 76 0.39 -7.71 -7.43
C VAL A 76 1.91 -7.67 -7.56
N ARG A 77 2.64 -8.26 -6.62
CA ARG A 77 4.11 -8.28 -6.62
C ARG A 77 4.76 -9.10 -7.74
N LEU A 78 3.97 -9.84 -8.51
CA LEU A 78 4.43 -10.59 -9.70
C LEU A 78 4.18 -9.81 -11.00
N ASN A 79 3.45 -8.70 -10.94
CA ASN A 79 3.24 -7.84 -12.10
C ASN A 79 4.36 -6.78 -12.17
N GLU A 80 5.17 -6.83 -13.22
CA GLU A 80 6.33 -5.93 -13.39
C GLU A 80 5.95 -4.45 -13.38
N LYS A 81 4.82 -4.09 -14.01
CA LYS A 81 4.33 -2.71 -14.05
C LYS A 81 3.91 -2.21 -12.66
N ALA A 82 3.15 -2.99 -11.90
CA ALA A 82 2.76 -2.65 -10.52
C ALA A 82 3.97 -2.50 -9.59
N VAL A 83 4.94 -3.41 -9.69
CA VAL A 83 6.20 -3.33 -8.93
C VAL A 83 7.01 -2.09 -9.34
N SER A 84 7.08 -1.77 -10.64
CA SER A 84 7.75 -0.58 -11.16
C SER A 84 7.13 0.72 -10.65
N ILE A 85 5.79 0.80 -10.62
CA ILE A 85 5.06 1.93 -10.04
C ILE A 85 5.43 2.12 -8.58
N ALA A 86 5.35 1.05 -7.77
CA ALA A 86 5.67 1.12 -6.36
C ALA A 86 7.13 1.51 -6.12
N LYS A 87 8.05 0.95 -6.91
CA LYS A 87 9.48 1.28 -6.86
C LYS A 87 9.71 2.77 -7.12
N LYS A 88 9.23 3.28 -8.26
CA LYS A 88 9.44 4.68 -8.66
C LYS A 88 8.85 5.65 -7.64
N MET A 89 7.59 5.48 -7.24
CA MET A 89 6.95 6.38 -6.27
C MET A 89 7.70 6.39 -4.93
N PHE A 90 8.20 5.24 -4.49
CA PHE A 90 8.96 5.14 -3.25
C PHE A 90 10.36 5.78 -3.35
N GLU A 91 11.08 5.55 -4.45
CA GLU A 91 12.41 6.14 -4.73
C GLU A 91 12.34 7.65 -4.96
N ASP A 92 11.26 8.16 -5.55
CA ASP A 92 10.98 9.59 -5.70
C ASP A 92 10.64 10.28 -4.36
N GLY A 93 10.58 9.54 -3.25
CA GLY A 93 10.28 10.07 -1.93
C GLY A 93 8.81 10.42 -1.71
N LYS A 94 7.90 9.98 -2.60
CA LYS A 94 6.45 10.20 -2.42
C LYS A 94 5.97 9.44 -1.19
N PRO A 95 4.97 9.96 -0.43
CA PRO A 95 4.40 9.23 0.69
C PRO A 95 3.84 7.87 0.26
N VAL A 96 4.27 6.80 0.93
CA VAL A 96 3.85 5.42 0.68
C VAL A 96 3.35 4.80 1.99
N ALA A 97 2.08 4.43 2.02
CA ALA A 97 1.46 3.71 3.12
C ALA A 97 1.36 2.22 2.80
N SER A 98 1.81 1.34 3.69
CA SER A 98 1.62 -0.11 3.52
C SER A 98 1.13 -0.77 4.81
N ILE A 99 0.21 -1.71 4.72
CA ILE A 99 -0.28 -2.44 5.90
C ILE A 99 -0.30 -3.95 5.65
N CYS A 100 -0.08 -4.75 6.69
CA CYS A 100 -0.23 -6.20 6.65
C CYS A 100 0.69 -6.85 5.61
N HIS A 101 0.15 -7.44 4.54
CA HIS A 101 0.92 -8.04 3.44
C HIS A 101 1.30 -7.03 2.34
N GLY A 102 0.74 -5.80 2.36
CA GLY A 102 1.06 -4.73 1.43
C GLY A 102 2.56 -4.51 1.17
N PRO A 103 3.46 -4.51 2.18
CA PRO A 103 4.90 -4.35 1.93
C PRO A 103 5.55 -5.48 1.14
N GLN A 104 4.89 -6.62 0.86
CA GLN A 104 5.42 -7.62 -0.09
C GLN A 104 5.68 -7.02 -1.48
N ILE A 105 4.88 -6.03 -1.90
CA ILE A 105 5.09 -5.30 -3.15
C ILE A 105 6.40 -4.49 -3.07
N LEU A 106 6.67 -3.84 -1.93
CA LEU A 106 7.90 -3.09 -1.69
C LEU A 106 9.14 -3.99 -1.57
N ILE A 107 8.98 -5.21 -1.02
CA ILE A 107 10.02 -6.25 -1.04
C ILE A 107 10.40 -6.56 -2.50
N SER A 108 9.40 -6.84 -3.36
CA SER A 108 9.66 -7.10 -4.78
C SER A 108 10.22 -5.89 -5.53
N ALA A 109 9.88 -4.68 -5.12
CA ALA A 109 10.44 -3.44 -5.67
C ALA A 109 11.92 -3.23 -5.29
N GLY A 110 12.41 -3.93 -4.26
CA GLY A 110 13.80 -3.85 -3.81
C GLY A 110 14.15 -2.57 -3.06
N VAL A 111 13.15 -1.87 -2.51
CA VAL A 111 13.32 -0.52 -1.93
C VAL A 111 13.42 -0.49 -0.39
N LEU A 112 13.37 -1.65 0.26
CA LEU A 112 13.32 -1.74 1.74
C LEU A 112 14.70 -1.82 2.43
N ARG A 113 15.80 -1.95 1.69
CA ARG A 113 17.14 -2.05 2.29
C ARG A 113 17.49 -0.77 3.05
N GLY A 114 17.84 -0.90 4.32
CA GLY A 114 18.20 0.21 5.20
C GLY A 114 17.00 1.03 5.70
N ARG A 115 15.77 0.61 5.40
CA ARG A 115 14.54 1.23 5.90
C ARG A 115 14.13 0.64 7.24
N LYS A 116 13.25 1.34 7.96
CA LYS A 116 12.63 0.87 9.21
C LYS A 116 11.11 0.81 9.05
N GLY A 117 10.50 -0.31 9.44
CA GLY A 117 9.06 -0.46 9.27
C GLY A 117 8.49 -1.69 9.95
N THR A 118 7.21 -1.95 9.68
CA THR A 118 6.49 -3.12 10.17
C THR A 118 5.64 -3.76 9.07
N SER A 119 5.02 -4.89 9.38
CA SER A 119 4.20 -5.68 8.46
C SER A 119 3.37 -6.70 9.23
N TYR A 120 2.55 -7.48 8.53
CA TYR A 120 1.92 -8.65 9.14
C TYR A 120 3.00 -9.60 9.68
N ALA A 121 2.78 -10.12 10.89
CA ALA A 121 3.80 -10.88 11.62
C ALA A 121 4.35 -12.09 10.85
N ALA A 122 3.53 -12.74 10.00
CA ALA A 122 3.96 -13.92 9.25
C ALA A 122 5.00 -13.60 8.15
N ILE A 123 5.08 -12.36 7.68
CA ILE A 123 6.07 -11.92 6.67
C ILE A 123 7.18 -11.05 7.28
N ARG A 124 7.28 -11.00 8.61
CA ARG A 124 8.36 -10.27 9.31
C ARG A 124 9.73 -10.67 8.80
N ASP A 125 9.97 -11.97 8.70
CA ASP A 125 11.30 -12.48 8.36
C ASP A 125 11.63 -12.18 6.89
N ASP A 126 10.63 -12.10 6.01
CA ASP A 126 10.79 -11.63 4.63
C ASP A 126 11.17 -10.15 4.57
N VAL A 127 10.53 -9.30 5.38
CA VAL A 127 10.87 -7.87 5.49
C VAL A 127 12.31 -7.68 6.00
N LYS A 128 12.72 -8.46 7.00
CA LYS A 128 14.11 -8.47 7.49
C LYS A 128 15.10 -8.93 6.42
N ASN A 129 14.78 -10.00 5.69
CA ASN A 129 15.61 -10.52 4.60
C ASN A 129 15.71 -9.53 3.42
N ALA A 130 14.70 -8.69 3.23
CA ALA A 130 14.74 -7.57 2.27
C ALA A 130 15.64 -6.40 2.74
N GLY A 131 16.15 -6.46 3.98
CA GLY A 131 17.12 -5.51 4.53
C GLY A 131 16.53 -4.37 5.35
N ALA A 132 15.26 -4.44 5.75
CA ALA A 132 14.65 -3.47 6.64
C ALA A 132 14.80 -3.86 8.13
N GLU A 133 14.90 -2.86 9.00
CA GLU A 133 14.69 -3.01 10.44
C GLU A 133 13.19 -3.19 10.69
N TRP A 134 12.78 -4.43 10.99
CA TRP A 134 11.39 -4.71 11.35
C TRP A 134 11.15 -4.47 12.85
N VAL A 135 10.10 -3.72 13.18
CA VAL A 135 9.65 -3.47 14.56
C VAL A 135 8.19 -3.86 14.76
N ASP A 136 7.85 -4.26 15.98
CA ASP A 136 6.48 -4.66 16.36
C ASP A 136 5.71 -3.48 16.97
N GLU A 137 5.27 -2.55 16.12
CA GLU A 137 4.59 -1.32 16.51
C GLU A 137 3.30 -1.14 15.71
N GLU A 138 2.29 -0.47 16.28
CA GLU A 138 1.01 -0.20 15.58
C GLU A 138 1.22 0.59 14.28
N VAL A 139 2.17 1.52 14.29
CA VAL A 139 2.54 2.33 13.13
C VAL A 139 4.01 2.71 13.23
N VAL A 140 4.69 2.64 12.09
CA VAL A 140 6.08 3.08 11.96
C VAL A 140 6.14 4.10 10.84
N VAL A 141 6.76 5.25 11.14
CA VAL A 141 7.04 6.29 10.16
C VAL A 141 8.55 6.35 9.96
N ASP A 142 9.00 6.03 8.76
CA ASP A 142 10.39 6.15 8.34
C ASP A 142 10.45 6.98 7.06
N GLY A 143 10.73 8.28 7.20
CA GLY A 143 10.70 9.22 6.07
C GLY A 143 9.35 9.18 5.34
N ASN A 144 9.38 8.79 4.07
CA ASN A 144 8.19 8.69 3.22
C ASN A 144 7.38 7.38 3.39
N TRP A 145 7.84 6.42 4.21
CA TRP A 145 7.18 5.13 4.38
C TRP A 145 6.41 5.08 5.71
N VAL A 146 5.09 4.88 5.63
CA VAL A 146 4.21 4.65 6.78
C VAL A 146 3.73 3.20 6.75
N SER A 147 4.10 2.41 7.76
CA SER A 147 3.77 0.99 7.81
C SER A 147 3.01 0.58 9.07
N SER A 148 2.09 -0.38 8.93
CA SER A 148 1.28 -0.95 10.03
C SER A 148 1.05 -2.46 9.86
N ARG A 149 0.58 -3.17 10.90
CA ARG A 149 0.64 -4.65 10.92
C ARG A 149 -0.65 -5.35 10.48
N HIS A 150 -1.82 -4.85 10.88
CA HIS A 150 -3.10 -5.55 10.69
C HIS A 150 -4.29 -4.59 10.87
N PRO A 151 -5.55 -4.99 10.62
CA PRO A 151 -6.72 -4.11 10.69
C PRO A 151 -6.92 -3.41 12.05
N GLY A 152 -6.42 -3.97 13.15
CA GLY A 152 -6.44 -3.32 14.46
C GLY A 152 -5.65 -2.00 14.52
N ASP A 153 -4.71 -1.76 13.59
CA ASP A 153 -3.82 -0.60 13.59
C ASP A 153 -4.29 0.53 12.65
N LEU A 154 -5.44 0.37 11.97
CA LEU A 154 -5.92 1.30 10.91
C LEU A 154 -5.97 2.76 11.37
N TYR A 155 -6.39 2.99 12.62
CA TYR A 155 -6.49 4.34 13.19
C TYR A 155 -5.13 5.02 13.29
N ALA A 156 -4.09 4.28 13.70
CA ALA A 156 -2.74 4.81 13.83
C ALA A 156 -2.08 4.95 12.46
N TRP A 157 -2.30 3.96 11.58
CA TRP A 157 -1.79 3.94 10.22
C TRP A 157 -2.17 5.19 9.44
N MET A 158 -3.47 5.50 9.34
CA MET A 158 -3.92 6.67 8.60
C MET A 158 -3.74 7.98 9.35
N ARG A 159 -3.67 7.97 10.70
CA ARG A 159 -3.30 9.17 11.47
C ARG A 159 -1.94 9.69 11.01
N GLU A 160 -0.94 8.82 10.91
CA GLU A 160 0.40 9.24 10.49
C GLU A 160 0.48 9.49 8.99
N PHE A 161 -0.18 8.67 8.15
CA PHE A 161 -0.14 8.89 6.71
C PHE A 161 -0.78 10.22 6.32
N VAL A 162 -1.94 10.59 6.89
CA VAL A 162 -2.57 11.90 6.63
C VAL A 162 -1.67 13.07 7.01
N ARG A 163 -0.80 12.94 8.02
CA ARG A 163 0.16 14.00 8.36
C ARG A 163 1.21 14.23 7.27
N LEU A 164 1.63 13.18 6.55
CA LEU A 164 2.55 13.31 5.42
C LEU A 164 1.88 13.93 4.18
N LEU A 165 0.56 14.02 4.19
CA LEU A 165 -0.26 14.48 3.08
C LEU A 165 -0.74 15.94 3.23
N ARG A 166 -0.25 16.65 4.24
CA ARG A 166 -0.62 18.04 4.53
C ARG A 166 0.46 19.03 4.14
#